data_AF-A0A7C5HW07-F1
#
_entry.id   AF-A0A7C5HW07-F1
#
_cell.length_a   1.000
_cell.length_b   1.000
_cell.length_c   1.000
_cell.angle_alpha   90.00
_cell.angle_beta   90.00
_cell.angle_gamma   90.00
#
_symmetry.space_group_name_H-M   'P 1'
#
loop_
_entity.id
_entity.type
_entity.pdbx_description
1 polymer ?
#
loop_
_entity_poly.entity_id
_entity_poly.type
_entity_poly.pdbx_seq_one_letter_code
_entity_poly.pdbx_strand_id
1 'polypeptide(L)'
;VQRFLPRWAFLERGNEALLEVKSALQKALSSHREAVAKAAGFIALMFCLNALAPLIFFALAYGRVLSAEELAVFLALGNLSSLLFWLTPGGIGIAEGAYVGIFKIMDLPIDGAVTFALAQRIASLPIVALGFFYLSRQGVSELWRWRHDKVGSNSF
;
A
#
# COMPACT_ATOMS: atom_id res chain seq x y z
N VAL A 1 47.62 5.02 -19.26
CA VAL A 1 46.98 4.35 -18.10
C VAL A 1 45.91 5.30 -17.54
N GLN A 2 44.64 5.11 -17.91
CA GLN A 2 43.52 5.83 -17.28
C GLN A 2 42.43 4.79 -16.96
N ARG A 3 42.47 4.28 -15.72
CA ARG A 3 41.41 3.46 -15.13
C ARG A 3 40.23 4.40 -14.84
N PHE A 4 39.26 4.46 -15.73
CA PHE A 4 38.03 5.22 -15.52
C PHE A 4 37.03 4.41 -14.68
N LEU A 5 36.39 5.12 -13.76
CA LEU A 5 35.74 4.63 -12.55
C LEU A 5 34.40 3.90 -12.81
N PRO A 6 34.11 2.79 -12.09
CA PRO A 6 32.90 1.97 -12.26
C PRO A 6 31.58 2.63 -11.81
N ARG A 7 31.61 3.89 -11.33
CA ARG A 7 30.41 4.62 -10.86
C ARG A 7 29.56 5.20 -12.00
N TRP A 8 30.13 5.44 -13.19
CA TRP A 8 29.42 6.02 -14.34
C TRP A 8 28.56 5.01 -15.11
N ALA A 9 29.01 3.77 -15.23
CA ALA A 9 28.24 2.71 -15.88
C ALA A 9 26.94 2.34 -15.13
N PHE A 10 26.85 2.61 -13.83
CA PHE A 10 25.60 2.46 -13.06
C PHE A 10 24.62 3.62 -13.35
N LEU A 11 25.16 4.84 -13.51
CA LEU A 11 24.37 6.02 -13.87
C LEU A 11 23.86 5.95 -15.31
N GLU A 12 24.66 5.45 -16.25
CA GLU A 12 24.23 5.22 -17.63
C GLU A 12 23.14 4.17 -17.72
N ARG A 13 23.29 3.03 -17.03
CA ARG A 13 22.24 1.99 -16.95
C ARG A 13 20.96 2.50 -16.29
N GLY A 14 21.09 3.32 -15.24
CA GLY A 14 19.96 3.96 -14.61
C GLY A 14 19.26 4.94 -15.56
N ASN A 15 20.02 5.71 -16.33
CA ASN A 15 19.48 6.67 -17.29
C ASN A 15 18.78 5.97 -18.47
N GLU A 16 19.35 4.87 -18.98
CA GLU A 16 18.71 4.02 -19.99
C GLU A 16 17.40 3.41 -19.48
N ALA A 17 17.40 2.86 -18.27
CA ALA A 17 16.18 2.32 -17.66
C ALA A 17 15.11 3.41 -17.44
N LEU A 18 15.51 4.62 -17.04
CA LEU A 18 14.59 5.75 -16.91
C LEU A 18 14.02 6.20 -18.26
N LEU A 19 14.83 6.22 -19.31
CA LEU A 19 14.39 6.52 -20.67
C LEU A 19 13.44 5.45 -21.20
N GLU A 20 13.71 4.19 -20.92
CA GLU A 20 12.85 3.06 -21.27
C GLU A 20 11.49 3.18 -20.56
N VAL A 21 11.48 3.40 -19.24
CA VAL A 21 10.25 3.65 -18.47
C VAL A 21 9.50 4.87 -19.00
N LYS A 22 10.19 5.97 -19.29
CA LYS A 22 9.58 7.19 -19.85
C LYS A 22 8.93 6.91 -21.21
N SER A 23 9.62 6.18 -22.08
CA SER A 23 9.10 5.82 -23.41
C SER A 23 7.89 4.89 -23.32
N ALA A 24 7.93 3.90 -22.42
CA ALA A 24 6.83 2.99 -22.16
C ALA A 24 5.63 3.73 -21.57
N LEU A 25 5.87 4.64 -20.62
CA LEU A 25 4.85 5.51 -20.03
C LEU A 25 4.22 6.41 -21.09
N GLN A 26 5.02 7.04 -21.96
CA GLN A 26 4.53 7.91 -23.02
C GLN A 26 3.72 7.15 -24.07
N LYS A 27 4.13 5.90 -24.39
CA LYS A 27 3.39 5.00 -25.29
C LYS A 27 2.09 4.48 -24.67
N ALA A 28 2.09 4.18 -23.37
CA ALA A 28 0.88 3.81 -22.63
C ALA A 28 -0.09 4.99 -22.51
N LEU A 29 0.42 6.19 -22.21
CA LEU A 29 -0.32 7.44 -22.17
C LEU A 29 -0.93 7.79 -23.53
N SER A 30 -0.21 7.58 -24.65
CA SER A 30 -0.75 7.91 -25.97
C SER A 30 -1.77 6.88 -26.46
N SER A 31 -1.56 5.59 -26.18
CA SER A 31 -2.41 4.51 -26.66
C SER A 31 -3.67 4.28 -25.81
N HIS A 32 -3.67 4.64 -24.52
CA HIS A 32 -4.76 4.33 -23.58
C HIS A 32 -5.08 5.51 -22.64
N ARG A 33 -5.18 6.74 -23.19
CA ARG A 33 -5.42 7.98 -22.42
C ARG A 33 -6.53 7.86 -21.38
N GLU A 34 -7.66 7.25 -21.76
CA GLU A 34 -8.80 7.08 -20.84
C GLU A 34 -8.50 6.12 -19.69
N ALA A 35 -7.81 5.00 -19.96
CA ALA A 35 -7.45 4.04 -18.92
C ALA A 35 -6.41 4.63 -17.97
N VAL A 36 -5.44 5.40 -18.50
CA VAL A 36 -4.44 6.09 -17.68
C VAL A 36 -5.08 7.21 -16.87
N ALA A 37 -6.03 7.97 -17.43
CA ALA A 37 -6.78 8.97 -16.69
C ALA A 37 -7.62 8.34 -15.55
N LYS A 38 -8.27 7.20 -15.82
CA LYS A 38 -8.98 6.44 -14.79
C LYS A 38 -8.04 5.94 -13.70
N ALA A 39 -6.89 5.37 -14.07
CA ALA A 39 -5.87 4.92 -13.10
C ALA A 39 -5.34 6.07 -12.24
N ALA A 40 -5.01 7.21 -12.86
CA ALA A 40 -4.61 8.42 -12.15
C ALA A 40 -5.71 8.91 -11.19
N GLY A 41 -6.97 8.88 -11.63
CA GLY A 41 -8.13 9.17 -10.78
C GLY A 41 -8.25 8.23 -9.59
N PHE A 42 -8.06 6.91 -9.79
CA PHE A 42 -8.05 5.93 -8.70
C PHE A 42 -6.90 6.15 -7.72
N ILE A 43 -5.70 6.46 -8.20
CA ILE A 43 -4.54 6.77 -7.35
C ILE A 43 -4.82 8.04 -6.53
N ALA A 44 -5.33 9.09 -7.16
CA ALA A 44 -5.70 10.33 -6.46
C ALA A 44 -6.79 10.08 -5.42
N LEU A 45 -7.82 9.31 -5.77
CA LEU A 45 -8.89 8.93 -4.85
C LEU A 45 -8.36 8.12 -3.67
N MET A 46 -7.49 7.13 -3.91
CA MET A 46 -6.84 6.35 -2.87
C MET A 46 -6.03 7.26 -1.93
N PHE A 47 -5.31 8.23 -2.47
CA PHE A 47 -4.55 9.19 -1.68
C PHE A 47 -5.47 10.06 -0.82
N CYS A 48 -6.57 10.57 -1.37
CA CYS A 48 -7.58 11.33 -0.62
C CYS A 48 -8.22 10.50 0.50
N LEU A 49 -8.56 9.22 0.23
CA LEU A 49 -9.12 8.32 1.23
C LEU A 49 -8.11 8.01 2.35
N ASN A 50 -6.83 7.83 2.01
CA ASN A 50 -5.76 7.64 2.99
C ASN A 50 -5.53 8.88 3.86
N ALA A 51 -5.73 10.09 3.31
CA ALA A 51 -5.70 11.33 4.09
C ALA A 51 -6.95 11.53 4.96
N LEU A 52 -8.11 11.00 4.53
CA LEU A 52 -9.36 11.07 5.28
C LEU A 52 -9.30 10.26 6.57
N ALA A 53 -8.65 9.09 6.56
CA ALA A 53 -8.57 8.20 7.70
C ALA A 53 -7.99 8.86 8.98
N PRO A 54 -6.81 9.52 8.94
CA PRO A 54 -6.31 10.27 10.08
C PRO A 54 -7.20 11.47 10.39
N LEU A 55 -7.73 12.21 9.40
CA LEU A 55 -8.63 13.34 9.66
C LEU A 55 -9.87 12.95 10.46
N ILE A 56 -10.55 11.87 10.06
CA ILE A 56 -11.70 11.31 10.78
C ILE A 56 -11.29 10.91 12.19
N PHE A 57 -10.18 10.18 12.32
CA PHE A 57 -9.72 9.72 13.63
C PHE A 57 -9.43 10.90 14.57
N PHE A 58 -8.69 11.91 14.13
CA PHE A 58 -8.36 13.05 14.96
C PHE A 58 -9.58 13.90 15.31
N ALA A 59 -10.50 14.08 14.34
CA ALA A 59 -11.75 14.79 14.58
C ALA A 59 -12.62 14.08 15.63
N LEU A 60 -12.72 12.75 15.60
CA LEU A 60 -13.55 11.99 16.56
C LEU A 60 -12.84 11.75 17.90
N ALA A 61 -11.57 11.36 17.90
CA ALA A 61 -10.85 10.95 19.10
C ALA A 61 -10.40 12.14 19.95
N TYR A 62 -10.10 13.28 19.32
CA TYR A 62 -9.53 14.46 19.99
C TYR A 62 -10.38 15.72 19.83
N GLY A 63 -11.47 15.68 19.07
CA GLY A 63 -12.27 16.87 18.77
C GLY A 63 -11.49 17.94 17.99
N ARG A 64 -10.36 17.57 17.36
CA ARG A 64 -9.46 18.49 16.67
C ARG A 64 -9.20 18.01 15.24
N VAL A 65 -9.10 18.96 14.32
CA VAL A 65 -8.69 18.67 12.93
C VAL A 65 -7.23 19.08 12.80
N LEU A 66 -6.39 18.16 12.30
CA LEU A 66 -5.01 18.46 11.97
C LEU A 66 -4.96 19.58 10.93
N SER A 67 -4.03 20.52 11.12
CA SER A 67 -3.72 21.50 10.08
C SER A 67 -3.15 20.81 8.83
N ALA A 68 -3.14 21.52 7.69
CA ALA A 68 -2.62 20.97 6.43
C ALA A 68 -1.14 20.54 6.56
N GLU A 69 -0.35 21.27 7.34
CA GLU A 69 1.06 20.98 7.59
C GLU A 69 1.23 19.73 8.44
N GLU A 70 0.50 19.62 9.56
CA GLU A 70 0.55 18.44 10.42
C GLU A 70 0.08 17.18 9.69
N LEU A 71 -0.96 17.29 8.86
CA LEU A 71 -1.45 16.19 8.04
C LEU A 71 -0.41 15.76 6.99
N ALA A 72 0.26 16.72 6.34
CA ALA A 72 1.32 16.43 5.38
C ALA A 72 2.51 15.73 6.04
N VAL A 73 2.94 16.18 7.22
CA VAL A 73 3.98 15.53 8.02
C VAL A 73 3.56 14.12 8.42
N PHE A 74 2.33 13.96 8.91
CA PHE A 74 1.79 12.66 9.30
C PHE A 74 1.78 11.67 8.13
N LEU A 75 1.28 12.10 6.97
CA LEU A 75 1.24 11.29 5.75
C LEU A 75 2.64 10.97 5.23
N ALA A 76 3.56 11.94 5.23
CA ALA A 76 4.94 11.73 4.78
C ALA A 76 5.67 10.72 5.67
N LEU A 77 5.59 10.87 6.99
CA LEU A 77 6.20 9.94 7.94
C LEU A 77 5.54 8.56 7.89
N GLY A 78 4.21 8.49 7.71
CA GLY A 78 3.48 7.25 7.51
C GLY A 78 3.93 6.51 6.25
N ASN A 79 4.06 7.23 5.13
CA ASN A 79 4.55 6.67 3.88
C ASN A 79 6.01 6.20 3.98
N LEU A 80 6.88 6.95 4.65
CA LEU A 80 8.25 6.52 4.91
C LEU A 80 8.29 5.26 5.77
N SER A 81 7.46 5.19 6.80
CA SER A 81 7.36 4.03 7.68
C SER A 81 6.84 2.79 6.94
N SER A 82 5.96 2.99 5.95
CA SER A 82 5.41 1.90 5.13
C SER A 82 6.49 1.12 4.36
N LEU A 83 7.64 1.75 4.09
CA LEU A 83 8.82 1.10 3.49
C LEU A 83 9.40 -0.01 4.37
N LEU A 84 9.05 -0.04 5.66
CA LEU A 84 9.50 -1.06 6.61
C LEU A 84 8.41 -2.09 6.91
N PHE A 85 7.17 -1.89 6.45
CA PHE A 85 6.05 -2.76 6.82
C PHE A 85 6.14 -4.16 6.20
N TRP A 86 6.90 -4.32 5.12
CA TRP A 86 7.17 -5.64 4.52
C TRP A 86 8.05 -6.53 5.40
N LEU A 87 8.79 -5.96 6.36
CA LEU A 87 9.70 -6.70 7.21
C LEU A 87 8.96 -7.65 8.17
N THR A 88 7.70 -7.36 8.51
CA THR A 88 6.86 -8.22 9.34
C THR A 88 5.59 -8.60 8.58
N PRO A 89 5.10 -9.85 8.66
CA PRO A 89 3.82 -10.21 8.06
C PRO A 89 2.71 -9.29 8.54
N GLY A 90 2.07 -8.59 7.61
CA GLY A 90 1.02 -7.60 7.92
C GLY A 90 1.54 -6.32 8.61
N GLY A 91 2.85 -6.10 8.72
CA GLY A 91 3.41 -4.91 9.37
C GLY A 91 3.14 -4.84 10.87
N ILE A 92 2.84 -5.97 11.53
CA ILE A 92 2.51 -6.02 12.96
C ILE A 92 3.76 -5.73 13.80
N GLY A 93 3.61 -4.88 14.81
CA GLY A 93 4.70 -4.35 15.65
C GLY A 93 5.38 -3.15 15.03
N ILE A 94 5.69 -3.19 13.72
CA ILE A 94 6.35 -2.08 13.02
C ILE A 94 5.40 -0.92 12.79
N ALA A 95 4.16 -1.18 12.35
CA ALA A 95 3.18 -0.12 12.12
C ALA A 95 2.80 0.58 13.43
N GLU A 96 2.58 -0.19 14.49
CA GLU A 96 2.26 0.32 15.83
C GLU A 96 3.44 1.16 16.37
N GLY A 97 4.68 0.66 16.26
CA GLY A 97 5.88 1.40 16.64
C GLY A 97 6.09 2.67 15.80
N ALA A 98 5.82 2.61 14.50
CA ALA A 98 5.88 3.76 13.62
C ALA A 98 4.89 4.85 14.02
N TYR A 99 3.63 4.50 14.29
CA TYR A 99 2.63 5.47 14.75
C TYR A 99 3.00 6.07 16.11
N VAL A 100 3.53 5.27 17.05
CA VAL A 100 4.05 5.80 18.32
C VAL A 100 5.17 6.81 18.08
N GLY A 101 6.09 6.50 17.16
CA GLY A 101 7.16 7.42 16.77
C GLY A 101 6.63 8.72 16.14
N ILE A 102 5.67 8.62 15.24
CA ILE A 102 5.04 9.77 14.56
C ILE A 102 4.31 10.66 15.57
N PHE A 103 3.49 10.08 16.45
CA PHE A 103 2.77 10.83 17.48
C PHE A 103 3.75 11.52 18.43
N LYS A 104 4.85 10.87 18.82
CA LYS A 104 5.90 11.47 19.65
C LYS A 104 6.59 12.66 18.97
N ILE A 105 6.87 12.56 17.66
CA ILE A 105 7.46 13.66 16.88
C ILE A 105 6.50 14.86 16.78
N MET A 106 5.20 14.59 16.69
CA MET A 106 4.15 15.61 16.59
C MET A 106 3.66 16.12 17.96
N ASP A 107 4.32 15.74 19.06
CA ASP A 107 3.95 16.08 20.43
C ASP A 107 2.49 15.70 20.80
N LEU A 108 2.07 14.50 20.36
CA LEU A 108 0.73 13.96 20.55
C LEU A 108 0.70 12.85 21.61
N PRO A 109 -0.45 12.66 22.30
CA PRO A 109 -0.59 11.61 23.29
C PRO A 109 -0.35 10.21 22.71
N ILE A 110 0.53 9.43 23.34
CA ILE A 110 0.90 8.07 22.91
C ILE A 110 -0.31 7.13 22.88
N ASP A 111 -1.26 7.31 23.81
CA ASP A 111 -2.51 6.54 23.85
C ASP A 111 -3.31 6.64 22.53
N GLY A 112 -3.17 7.79 21.86
CA GLY A 112 -3.71 8.01 20.52
C GLY A 112 -3.09 7.17 19.43
N ALA A 113 -1.78 6.99 19.50
CA ALA A 113 -1.05 6.19 18.50
C ALA A 113 -1.51 4.73 18.54
N VAL A 114 -1.67 4.18 19.74
CA VAL A 114 -2.17 2.81 19.94
C VAL A 114 -3.60 2.68 19.47
N THR A 115 -4.46 3.65 19.82
CA THR A 115 -5.87 3.66 19.41
C THR A 115 -6.01 3.80 17.89
N PHE A 116 -5.20 4.67 17.26
CA PHE A 116 -5.16 4.84 15.81
C PHE A 116 -4.71 3.57 15.11
N ALA A 117 -3.62 2.95 15.57
CA ALA A 117 -3.12 1.71 15.01
C ALA A 117 -4.18 0.60 15.10
N LEU A 118 -4.84 0.46 16.26
CA LEU A 118 -5.93 -0.50 16.43
C LEU A 118 -7.12 -0.21 15.52
N ALA A 119 -7.53 1.06 15.40
CA ALA A 119 -8.61 1.46 14.50
C ALA A 119 -8.29 1.13 13.04
N GLN A 120 -7.05 1.37 12.60
CA GLN A 120 -6.58 0.97 11.26
C GLN A 120 -6.66 -0.55 11.06
N ARG A 121 -6.28 -1.36 12.07
CA ARG A 121 -6.43 -2.82 12.00
C ARG A 121 -7.88 -3.23 11.87
N ILE A 122 -8.77 -2.69 12.70
CA ILE A 122 -10.20 -3.00 12.64
C ILE A 122 -10.78 -2.61 11.28
N ALA A 123 -10.41 -1.44 10.75
CA ALA A 123 -10.83 -0.99 9.43
C ALA A 123 -10.34 -1.89 8.28
N SER A 124 -9.24 -2.62 8.48
CA SER A 124 -8.72 -3.57 7.49
C SER A 124 -9.42 -4.94 7.50
N LEU A 125 -10.06 -5.34 8.62
CA LEU A 125 -10.69 -6.65 8.77
C LEU A 125 -11.78 -6.96 7.73
N PRO A 126 -12.65 -6.02 7.32
CA PRO A 126 -13.66 -6.30 6.30
C PRO A 126 -13.06 -6.75 4.97
N ILE A 127 -11.95 -6.13 4.54
CA ILE A 127 -11.26 -6.50 3.29
C ILE A 127 -10.66 -7.90 3.41
N VAL A 128 -10.01 -8.19 4.53
CA VAL A 128 -9.44 -9.53 4.81
C VAL A 128 -10.55 -10.58 4.84
N ALA A 129 -11.67 -10.30 5.49
CA ALA A 129 -12.82 -11.20 5.57
C ALA A 129 -13.43 -11.48 4.18
N LEU A 130 -13.59 -10.43 3.34
CA LEU A 130 -14.07 -10.59 1.97
C LEU A 130 -13.09 -11.41 1.13
N GLY A 131 -11.79 -11.15 1.25
CA GLY A 131 -10.76 -11.92 0.57
C GLY A 131 -10.78 -13.40 0.98
N PHE A 132 -10.89 -13.67 2.28
CA PHE A 132 -11.00 -15.03 2.80
C PHE A 132 -12.27 -15.73 2.33
N PHE A 133 -13.42 -15.05 2.35
CA PHE A 133 -14.69 -15.57 1.87
C PHE A 133 -14.63 -15.91 0.37
N TYR A 134 -14.06 -15.02 -0.44
CA TYR A 134 -13.89 -15.21 -1.87
C TYR A 134 -12.97 -16.40 -2.18
N LEU A 135 -11.79 -16.46 -1.54
CA LEU A 135 -10.84 -17.55 -1.71
C LEU A 135 -11.40 -18.89 -1.24
N SER A 136 -12.16 -18.90 -0.13
CA SER A 136 -12.82 -20.12 0.35
C SER A 136 -13.82 -20.64 -0.68
N ARG A 137 -14.60 -19.76 -1.29
CA ARG A 137 -15.59 -20.13 -2.31
C ARG A 137 -14.92 -20.65 -3.59
N GLN A 138 -13.84 -20.01 -4.05
CA GLN A 138 -13.08 -20.48 -5.20
C GLN A 138 -12.36 -21.80 -4.91
N GLY A 139 -11.68 -21.90 -3.77
CA GLY A 139 -10.98 -23.12 -3.35
C GLY A 139 -11.91 -24.32 -3.26
N VAL A 140 -13.12 -24.15 -2.71
CA VAL A 140 -14.14 -25.23 -2.70
C VAL A 140 -14.58 -25.61 -4.12
N SER A 141 -14.74 -24.64 -5.02
CA SER A 141 -15.13 -24.91 -6.40
C SER A 141 -14.05 -25.64 -7.21
N GLU A 142 -12.78 -25.33 -7.00
CA GLU A 142 -11.66 -26.01 -7.66
C GLU A 142 -11.43 -27.40 -7.06
N LEU A 143 -11.54 -27.55 -5.73
CA LEU A 143 -11.44 -28.85 -5.07
C LEU A 143 -12.57 -29.79 -5.52
N TRP A 144 -13.77 -29.26 -5.77
CA TRP A 144 -14.90 -30.00 -6.31
C TRP A 144 -14.64 -30.48 -7.75
N ARG A 145 -14.11 -29.59 -8.62
CA ARG A 145 -13.70 -29.95 -9.99
C ARG A 145 -12.62 -31.03 -10.01
N TRP A 146 -11.56 -30.87 -9.21
CA TRP A 146 -10.48 -31.87 -9.10
C TRP A 146 -10.99 -33.24 -8.62
N ARG A 147 -11.96 -33.24 -7.69
CA ARG A 147 -12.57 -34.48 -7.20
C ARG A 147 -13.42 -35.18 -8.28
N HIS A 148 -14.16 -34.43 -9.10
CA HIS A 148 -14.93 -34.99 -10.22
C HIS A 148 -14.04 -35.52 -11.35
N ASP A 149 -12.95 -34.82 -11.68
CA ASP A 149 -12.01 -35.27 -12.72
C ASP A 149 -11.30 -36.58 -12.32
N LYS A 150 -10.97 -36.76 -11.03
CA LYS A 150 -10.43 -38.04 -10.52
C LYS A 150 -11.43 -39.19 -10.53
N VAL A 151 -12.71 -38.92 -10.34
CA VAL A 151 -13.77 -39.95 -10.37
C VAL A 151 -14.07 -40.39 -11.81
N GLY A 152 -13.94 -39.51 -12.80
CA GLY A 152 -14.08 -39.85 -14.23
C GLY A 152 -12.87 -40.58 -14.85
N SER A 153 -11.68 -40.50 -14.24
CA SER A 153 -10.48 -41.19 -14.72
C SER A 153 -10.37 -42.65 -14.25
N ASN A 154 -11.15 -43.08 -13.25
CA ASN A 154 -11.14 -44.45 -12.71
C ASN A 154 -12.22 -45.35 -13.33
N SER A 155 -12.88 -44.92 -14.41
CA SER A 155 -13.95 -45.65 -15.10
C SER A 155 -13.54 -46.19 -16.48
N PHE A 156 -12.25 -46.45 -16.71
CA PHE A 156 -11.74 -47.23 -17.83
C PHE A 156 -10.88 -48.39 -17.35
#